data_AF-A0A6G4CLA0-F1
#
_entry.id   AF-A0A6G4CLA0-F1
#
_cell.length_a   1.000
_cell.length_b   1.000
_cell.length_c   1.000
_cell.angle_alpha   90.00
_cell.angle_beta   90.00
_cell.angle_gamma   90.00
#
_symmetry.space_group_name_H-M   'P 1'
#
loop_
_entity.id
_entity.type
_entity.pdbx_description
1 polymer ?
#
loop_
_entity_poly.entity_id
_entity_poly.type
_entity_poly.pdbx_seq_one_letter_code
_entity_poly.pdbx_strand_id
1 'polypeptide(L)'
;MDEKKLANLIKKNEGLKLDFKQMIDINTESGKKELAKDVSAIANSKGGRGYIIIGIEDKIKNIVGIDNMDFTEEQIQQIISSRIDPPVPVSLEVLQYHGKKLAIINIYDSDQKPYQTRENGVFYIRRGSTTDTMRKEEIISSLQDSLSLNIELCSIVKSDEKDMDISLVDKYFNAIGVLVNNDNRIDMMEKASIIHYDKERGKFIGSLGGLLIFSKKNNIFLSHNRVKIINNINKKFNRVNIIQGDLLYIIDKSKDILVNILPRSYPIDAVCEAINNAVLYRDYSIFYEEIEVLIDYKSISIISPGCLLKGNNMSSFNALKRNMWIYEKLISLDDKNRFTKSGNGFRRMKKAFRGKGKVIFINSFKENCFKVMFPGINKFYKKNR
;
A
#
# COMPACT_ATOMS: atom_id res chain seq x y z
N MET A 1 -5.20 24.50 15.66
CA MET A 1 -6.35 23.57 15.81
C MET A 1 -7.44 24.28 16.58
N ASP A 2 -8.73 24.05 16.29
CA ASP A 2 -9.82 24.71 17.04
C ASP A 2 -10.33 23.85 18.20
N GLU A 3 -10.92 24.49 19.23
CA GLU A 3 -11.45 23.83 20.44
C GLU A 3 -12.45 22.70 20.12
N LYS A 4 -13.30 22.88 19.10
CA LYS A 4 -14.24 21.83 18.63
C LYS A 4 -13.52 20.58 18.12
N LYS A 5 -12.38 20.76 17.46
CA LYS A 5 -11.57 19.64 16.93
C LYS A 5 -10.83 18.94 18.08
N LEU A 6 -10.33 19.69 19.06
CA LEU A 6 -9.75 19.15 20.29
C LEU A 6 -10.77 18.30 21.06
N ALA A 7 -11.98 18.81 21.29
CA ALA A 7 -13.05 18.08 21.96
C ALA A 7 -13.38 16.74 21.28
N ASN A 8 -13.36 16.71 19.94
CA ASN A 8 -13.56 15.50 19.16
C ASN A 8 -12.39 14.50 19.27
N LEU A 9 -11.15 14.98 19.45
CA LEU A 9 -10.00 14.12 19.69
C LEU A 9 -10.04 13.51 21.10
N ILE A 10 -10.36 14.30 22.13
CA ILE A 10 -10.45 13.83 23.52
C ILE A 10 -11.52 12.74 23.68
N LYS A 11 -12.63 12.83 22.94
CA LYS A 11 -13.67 11.77 22.93
C LYS A 11 -13.17 10.43 22.37
N LYS A 12 -12.15 10.42 21.51
CA LYS A 12 -11.59 9.19 20.94
C LYS A 12 -10.66 8.51 21.93
N ASN A 13 -10.50 7.20 21.80
CA ASN A 13 -9.47 6.47 22.50
C ASN A 13 -8.13 6.65 21.80
N GLU A 14 -7.05 6.36 22.52
CA GLU A 14 -5.72 6.27 21.94
C GLU A 14 -5.69 5.28 20.78
N GLY A 15 -4.75 5.52 19.87
CA GLY A 15 -4.57 4.65 18.73
C GLY A 15 -3.37 5.06 17.91
N LEU A 16 -3.44 4.74 16.61
CA LEU A 16 -2.32 4.89 15.68
C LEU A 16 -1.83 6.34 15.53
N LYS A 17 -2.72 7.31 15.75
CA LYS A 17 -2.52 8.74 15.45
C LYS A 17 -2.88 9.66 16.61
N LEU A 18 -3.20 9.11 17.78
CA LEU A 18 -3.59 9.89 18.94
C LEU A 18 -3.01 9.24 20.18
N ASP A 19 -2.35 10.06 20.98
CA ASP A 19 -1.74 9.68 22.24
C ASP A 19 -2.05 10.71 23.33
N PHE A 20 -2.31 10.25 24.54
CA PHE A 20 -2.49 11.12 25.70
C PHE A 20 -1.32 10.96 26.66
N LYS A 21 -0.78 12.09 27.12
CA LYS A 21 0.26 12.11 28.14
C LYS A 21 -0.16 13.07 29.24
N GLN A 22 0.08 12.69 30.49
CA GLN A 22 -0.17 13.60 31.60
C GLN A 22 0.85 14.74 31.56
N MET A 23 2.14 14.39 31.47
CA MET A 23 3.26 15.31 31.28
C MET A 23 4.31 14.66 30.38
N ILE A 24 5.16 15.49 29.78
CA ILE A 24 6.38 15.04 29.12
C ILE A 24 7.57 15.67 29.83
N ASP A 25 8.64 14.91 29.99
CA ASP A 25 9.92 15.42 30.46
C ASP A 25 10.86 15.54 29.26
N ILE A 26 11.25 16.76 28.90
CA ILE A 26 12.21 17.00 27.81
C ILE A 26 13.59 17.40 28.32
N ASN A 27 13.76 17.52 29.64
CA ASN A 27 15.02 17.93 30.25
C ASN A 27 15.93 16.72 30.47
N THR A 28 15.36 15.55 30.73
CA THR A 28 16.12 14.30 30.84
C THR A 28 16.38 13.66 29.47
N GLU A 29 17.51 12.98 29.36
CA GLU A 29 17.84 12.19 28.17
C GLU A 29 16.81 11.07 27.93
N SER A 30 16.33 10.41 28.98
CA SER A 30 15.27 9.39 28.87
C SER A 30 13.98 9.95 28.27
N GLY A 31 13.54 11.13 28.71
CA GLY A 31 12.30 11.72 28.24
C GLY A 31 12.38 12.25 26.80
N LYS A 32 13.53 12.82 26.40
CA LYS A 32 13.79 13.15 24.98
C LYS A 32 13.73 11.92 24.07
N LYS A 33 14.23 10.77 24.52
CA LYS A 33 14.15 9.50 23.78
C LYS A 33 12.72 9.00 23.67
N GLU A 34 11.96 9.07 24.75
CA GLU A 34 10.55 8.68 24.76
C GLU A 34 9.75 9.54 23.77
N LEU A 35 9.94 10.86 23.80
CA LEU A 35 9.30 11.78 22.86
C LEU A 35 9.66 11.44 21.40
N ALA A 36 10.94 11.24 21.10
CA ALA A 36 11.38 10.88 19.75
C ALA A 36 10.81 9.52 19.29
N LYS A 37 10.72 8.55 20.20
CA LYS A 37 10.10 7.24 19.96
C LYS A 37 8.60 7.38 19.65
N ASP A 38 7.86 8.14 20.46
CA ASP A 38 6.41 8.31 20.27
C ASP A 38 6.10 9.09 18.99
N VAL A 39 6.86 10.16 18.71
CA VAL A 39 6.71 10.95 17.49
C VAL A 39 7.04 10.12 16.24
N SER A 40 8.18 9.40 16.21
CA SER A 40 8.54 8.53 15.08
C SER A 40 7.50 7.42 14.86
N ALA A 41 7.04 6.77 15.94
CA ALA A 41 6.03 5.71 15.84
C ALA A 41 4.71 6.20 15.24
N ILE A 42 4.22 7.36 15.69
CA ILE A 42 2.99 7.97 15.17
C ILE A 42 3.17 8.41 13.71
N ALA A 43 4.34 8.99 13.38
CA ALA A 43 4.64 9.45 12.03
C ALA A 43 4.70 8.28 11.03
N ASN A 44 5.40 7.19 11.37
CA ASN A 44 5.50 5.97 10.56
C ASN A 44 4.18 5.20 10.43
N SER A 45 3.26 5.39 11.37
CA SER A 45 1.96 4.73 11.31
C SER A 45 1.13 5.22 10.13
N LYS A 46 0.31 4.32 9.57
CA LYS A 46 -0.60 4.67 8.47
C LYS A 46 -1.73 5.59 8.95
N GLY A 47 -2.26 6.41 8.03
CA GLY A 47 -3.21 7.49 8.31
C GLY A 47 -2.55 8.86 8.21
N GLY A 48 -3.34 9.93 8.29
CA GLY A 48 -2.84 11.31 8.15
C GLY A 48 -2.17 11.87 9.41
N ARG A 49 -2.45 13.15 9.69
CA ARG A 49 -1.90 13.90 10.83
C ARG A 49 -2.14 13.18 12.18
N GLY A 50 -1.09 13.09 12.97
CA GLY A 50 -1.10 12.57 14.34
C GLY A 50 -1.07 13.69 15.39
N TYR A 51 -1.42 13.32 16.63
CA TYR A 51 -1.47 14.23 17.77
C TYR A 51 -0.97 13.54 19.04
N ILE A 52 -0.12 14.22 19.80
CA ILE A 52 0.16 13.90 21.20
C ILE A 52 -0.45 15.03 22.02
N ILE A 53 -1.41 14.72 22.89
CA ILE A 53 -2.10 15.69 23.74
C ILE A 53 -1.58 15.54 25.17
N ILE A 54 -1.03 16.63 25.70
CA ILE A 54 -0.38 16.69 26.99
C ILE A 54 -1.30 17.42 27.98
N GLY A 55 -1.37 16.92 29.22
CA GLY A 55 -2.26 17.39 30.28
C GLY A 55 -3.52 16.53 30.46
N ILE A 56 -3.52 15.32 29.90
CA ILE A 56 -4.60 14.32 30.05
C ILE A 56 -4.01 13.02 30.59
N GLU A 57 -4.59 12.51 31.66
CA GLU A 57 -4.17 11.24 32.25
C GLU A 57 -4.57 10.06 31.35
N ASP A 58 -3.62 9.14 31.13
CA ASP A 58 -3.86 7.92 30.34
C ASP A 58 -4.96 7.04 30.98
N LYS A 59 -5.74 6.35 30.15
CA LYS A 59 -6.85 5.43 30.49
C LYS A 59 -8.09 6.06 31.13
N ILE A 60 -7.94 6.99 32.07
CA ILE A 60 -9.05 7.63 32.79
C ILE A 60 -9.54 8.88 32.04
N LYS A 61 -8.70 9.48 31.19
CA LYS A 61 -8.96 10.72 30.44
C LYS A 61 -9.32 11.91 31.33
N ASN A 62 -8.83 11.91 32.56
CA ASN A 62 -8.95 13.07 33.44
C ASN A 62 -8.13 14.23 32.88
N ILE A 63 -8.76 15.39 32.81
CA ILE A 63 -8.15 16.62 32.28
C ILE A 63 -7.46 17.31 33.44
N VAL A 64 -6.18 17.03 33.61
CA VAL A 64 -5.35 17.61 34.68
C VAL A 64 -4.98 19.04 34.32
N GLY A 65 -4.67 19.27 33.04
CA GLY A 65 -4.10 20.51 32.53
C GLY A 65 -2.60 20.62 32.79
N ILE A 66 -1.98 21.63 32.19
CA ILE A 66 -0.57 21.98 32.38
C ILE A 66 -0.52 23.37 33.01
N ASP A 67 0.04 23.49 34.21
CA ASP A 67 0.11 24.77 34.93
C ASP A 67 1.26 25.65 34.39
N ASN A 68 2.43 25.05 34.13
CA ASN A 68 3.59 25.69 33.47
C ASN A 68 4.09 24.84 32.29
N MET A 69 4.29 25.44 31.11
CA MET A 69 4.99 24.76 30.02
C MET A 69 6.50 24.94 30.22
N ASP A 70 7.15 23.86 30.64
CA ASP A 70 8.62 23.80 30.76
C ASP A 70 9.31 23.55 29.41
N PHE A 71 8.57 23.63 28.30
CA PHE A 71 9.07 23.34 26.97
C PHE A 71 8.48 24.27 25.90
N THR A 72 9.31 24.62 24.92
CA THR A 72 8.93 25.44 23.76
C THR A 72 8.79 24.58 22.50
N GLU A 73 8.14 25.14 21.47
CA GLU A 73 8.06 24.52 20.15
C GLU A 73 9.45 24.28 19.56
N GLU A 74 10.35 25.26 19.71
CA GLU A 74 11.73 25.19 19.22
C GLU A 74 12.50 24.03 19.86
N GLN A 75 12.37 23.84 21.18
CA GLN A 75 13.01 22.73 21.89
C GLN A 75 12.50 21.38 21.38
N ILE A 76 11.19 21.23 21.16
CA ILE A 76 10.62 20.01 20.60
C ILE A 76 11.18 19.77 19.19
N GLN A 77 11.20 20.78 18.32
CA GLN A 77 11.74 20.66 16.97
C GLN A 77 13.25 20.30 16.96
N GLN A 78 14.02 20.84 17.90
CA GLN A 78 15.44 20.49 18.07
C GLN A 78 15.63 19.03 18.53
N ILE A 79 14.82 18.55 19.47
CA ILE A 79 14.85 17.13 19.91
C ILE A 79 14.52 16.20 18.74
N ILE A 80 13.48 16.52 17.98
CA ILE A 80 13.04 15.71 16.84
C ILE A 80 14.09 15.72 15.72
N SER A 81 14.66 16.88 15.38
CA SER A 81 15.66 16.98 14.31
C SER A 81 17.01 16.36 14.65
N SER A 82 17.41 16.37 15.92
CA SER A 82 18.66 15.74 16.36
C SER A 82 18.54 14.23 16.51
N ARG A 83 17.35 13.68 16.78
CA ARG A 83 17.14 12.26 17.12
C ARG A 83 16.41 11.44 16.07
N ILE A 84 15.71 12.05 15.12
CA ILE A 84 14.94 11.34 14.10
C ILE A 84 15.49 11.68 12.72
N ASP A 85 15.68 10.66 11.88
CA ASP A 85 16.15 10.78 10.51
C ASP A 85 15.17 10.13 9.53
N PRO A 86 14.66 10.87 8.52
CA PRO A 86 14.68 12.33 8.42
C PRO A 86 13.89 13.00 9.56
N PRO A 87 14.05 14.31 9.82
CA PRO A 87 13.30 15.00 10.87
C PRO A 87 11.79 14.97 10.59
N VAL A 88 10.99 14.61 11.59
CA VAL A 88 9.52 14.63 11.48
C VAL A 88 9.02 16.08 11.59
N PRO A 89 8.23 16.58 10.63
CA PRO A 89 7.61 17.90 10.76
C PRO A 89 6.60 17.92 11.90
N VAL A 90 6.85 18.75 12.90
CA VAL A 90 5.99 18.93 14.09
C VAL A 90 5.73 20.39 14.40
N SER A 91 4.60 20.68 15.06
CA SER A 91 4.32 21.99 15.65
C SER A 91 3.66 21.84 17.03
N LEU A 92 3.84 22.83 17.90
CA LEU A 92 3.26 22.86 19.23
C LEU A 92 2.13 23.90 19.28
N GLU A 93 0.94 23.47 19.68
CA GLU A 93 -0.19 24.38 19.92
C GLU A 93 -0.64 24.26 21.37
N VAL A 94 -0.98 25.38 22.01
CA VAL A 94 -1.57 25.39 23.37
C VAL A 94 -3.00 25.89 23.27
N LEU A 95 -3.93 25.13 23.82
CA LEU A 95 -5.35 25.46 23.82
C LEU A 95 -5.92 25.38 25.24
N GLN A 96 -6.89 26.23 25.53
CA GLN A 96 -7.65 26.15 26.77
C GLN A 96 -8.89 25.28 26.54
N TYR A 97 -9.15 24.34 27.45
CA TYR A 97 -10.28 23.42 27.38
C TYR A 97 -10.83 23.19 28.79
N HIS A 98 -12.10 23.53 29.02
CA HIS A 98 -12.74 23.54 30.35
C HIS A 98 -11.92 24.26 31.44
N GLY A 99 -11.33 25.41 31.10
CA GLY A 99 -10.53 26.22 32.03
C GLY A 99 -9.10 25.71 32.27
N LYS A 100 -8.75 24.52 31.76
CA LYS A 100 -7.41 23.93 31.85
C LYS A 100 -6.62 24.16 30.54
N LYS A 101 -5.32 24.42 30.64
CA LYS A 101 -4.43 24.53 29.46
C LYS A 101 -3.95 23.14 29.05
N LEU A 102 -4.03 22.84 27.76
CA LEU A 102 -3.53 21.60 27.16
C LEU A 102 -2.54 21.94 26.04
N ALA A 103 -1.43 21.22 26.00
CA ALA A 103 -0.45 21.34 24.93
C ALA A 103 -0.63 20.19 23.92
N ILE A 104 -0.57 20.51 22.63
CA ILE A 104 -0.78 19.56 21.54
C ILE A 104 0.42 19.59 20.62
N ILE A 105 1.15 18.48 20.56
CA ILE A 105 2.17 18.25 19.55
C ILE A 105 1.46 17.70 18.32
N ASN A 106 1.43 18.51 17.28
CA ASN A 106 0.91 18.16 15.99
C ASN A 106 2.00 17.47 15.17
N ILE A 107 1.76 16.23 14.77
CA ILE A 107 2.68 15.44 13.96
C ILE A 107 2.15 15.40 12.52
N TYR A 108 2.82 16.11 11.62
CA TYR A 108 2.38 16.20 10.23
C TYR A 108 2.74 14.92 9.47
N ASP A 109 1.84 14.54 8.57
CA ASP A 109 2.11 13.46 7.63
C ASP A 109 3.03 13.99 6.53
N SER A 110 4.04 13.21 6.14
CA SER A 110 4.95 13.59 5.06
C SER A 110 5.36 12.37 4.22
N ASP A 111 5.86 12.66 3.03
CA ASP A 111 6.35 11.67 2.08
C ASP A 111 7.80 11.26 2.36
N GLN A 112 8.39 11.63 3.51
CA GLN A 112 9.77 11.27 3.87
C GLN A 112 9.89 9.99 4.73
N LYS A 113 8.80 9.24 4.89
CA LYS A 113 8.82 7.98 5.63
C LYS A 113 9.73 6.94 4.94
N PRO A 114 10.28 5.96 5.69
CA PRO A 114 10.14 5.77 7.13
C PRO A 114 11.13 6.63 7.93
N TYR A 115 10.73 6.96 9.15
CA TYR A 115 11.50 7.72 10.13
C TYR A 115 12.25 6.79 11.07
N GLN A 116 13.57 6.95 11.14
CA GLN A 116 14.47 6.19 11.99
C GLN A 116 14.85 7.00 13.23
N THR A 117 14.89 6.38 14.41
CA THR A 117 15.55 7.00 15.56
C THR A 117 17.06 6.79 15.48
N ARG A 118 17.83 7.89 15.45
CA ARG A 118 19.29 7.88 15.26
C ARG A 118 20.06 7.15 16.36
N GLU A 119 19.51 7.12 17.56
CA GLU A 119 20.21 6.61 18.75
C GLU A 119 20.43 5.09 18.73
N ASN A 120 19.47 4.33 18.19
CA ASN A 120 19.51 2.87 18.12
C ASN A 120 19.25 2.33 16.71
N GLY A 121 19.02 3.21 15.73
CA GLY A 121 18.69 2.84 14.36
C GLY A 121 17.32 2.19 14.18
N VAL A 122 16.43 2.25 15.17
CA VAL A 122 15.14 1.56 15.14
C VAL A 122 14.09 2.37 14.38
N PHE A 123 13.28 1.68 13.57
CA PHE A 123 12.08 2.23 12.95
C PHE A 123 10.86 1.83 13.79
N TYR A 124 10.30 2.76 14.55
CA TYR A 124 9.11 2.50 15.38
C TYR A 124 7.81 2.67 14.59
N ILE A 125 6.77 1.92 14.92
CA ILE A 125 5.42 2.02 14.35
C ILE A 125 4.37 1.73 15.43
N ARG A 126 3.20 2.38 15.39
CA ARG A 126 2.09 2.05 16.29
C ARG A 126 1.28 0.86 15.79
N ARG A 127 0.86 0.02 16.72
CA ARG A 127 -0.13 -1.06 16.52
C ARG A 127 -1.29 -0.87 17.50
N GLY A 128 -2.20 0.05 17.18
CA GLY A 128 -3.21 0.51 18.13
C GLY A 128 -2.62 1.56 19.06
N SER A 129 -2.78 1.41 20.38
CA SER A 129 -2.18 2.31 21.38
C SER A 129 -0.74 1.95 21.76
N THR A 130 -0.22 0.80 21.32
CA THR A 130 1.15 0.38 21.62
C THR A 130 2.12 0.73 20.51
N THR A 131 3.38 0.93 20.88
CA THR A 131 4.50 1.15 19.97
C THR A 131 5.28 -0.15 19.78
N ASP A 132 5.52 -0.54 18.54
CA ASP A 132 6.29 -1.72 18.12
C ASP A 132 7.39 -1.31 17.13
N THR A 133 8.21 -2.26 16.69
CA THR A 133 9.21 -2.06 15.64
C THR A 133 8.68 -2.46 14.27
N MET A 134 9.05 -1.70 13.24
CA MET A 134 8.72 -2.03 11.86
C MET A 134 9.47 -3.30 11.43
N ARG A 135 8.74 -4.21 10.81
CA ARG A 135 9.31 -5.37 10.13
C ARG A 135 10.02 -4.92 8.85
N LYS A 136 10.92 -5.76 8.34
CA LYS A 136 11.70 -5.47 7.12
C LYS A 136 10.79 -5.09 5.95
N GLU A 137 9.69 -5.79 5.77
CA GLU A 137 8.71 -5.56 4.70
C GLU A 137 7.95 -4.24 4.90
N GLU A 138 7.67 -3.85 6.16
CA GLU A 138 7.03 -2.56 6.47
C GLU A 138 7.98 -1.39 6.14
N ILE A 139 9.28 -1.53 6.40
CA ILE A 139 10.31 -0.54 6.03
C ILE A 139 10.38 -0.39 4.51
N ILE A 140 10.46 -1.51 3.78
CA ILE A 140 10.51 -1.52 2.31
C ILE A 140 9.24 -0.88 1.73
N SER A 141 8.06 -1.29 2.21
CA SER A 141 6.77 -0.72 1.79
C SER A 141 6.72 0.80 2.03
N SER A 142 7.24 1.26 3.18
CA SER A 142 7.30 2.69 3.48
C SER A 142 8.27 3.47 2.58
N LEU A 143 9.43 2.90 2.26
CA LEU A 143 10.39 3.50 1.32
C LEU A 143 9.84 3.55 -0.11
N GLN A 144 9.03 2.55 -0.48
CA GLN A 144 8.35 2.53 -1.76
C GLN A 144 7.23 3.59 -1.82
N ASP A 145 6.48 3.75 -0.74
CA ASP A 145 5.40 4.74 -0.65
C ASP A 145 5.93 6.17 -0.70
N SER A 146 7.13 6.43 -0.15
CA SER A 146 7.85 7.72 -0.26
C SER A 146 8.58 7.94 -1.59
N LEU A 147 8.47 7.01 -2.54
CA LEU A 147 9.24 7.00 -3.79
C LEU A 147 10.77 7.03 -3.59
N SER A 148 11.24 6.67 -2.39
CA SER A 148 12.67 6.56 -2.07
C SER A 148 13.27 5.21 -2.48
N LEU A 149 12.42 4.23 -2.78
CA LEU A 149 12.80 2.90 -3.27
C LEU A 149 11.84 2.44 -4.37
N ASN A 150 12.37 2.14 -5.56
CA ASN A 150 11.58 1.48 -6.60
C ASN A 150 11.84 -0.04 -6.57
N ILE A 151 10.97 -0.77 -5.87
CA ILE A 151 11.13 -2.22 -5.71
C ILE A 151 11.06 -2.98 -7.04
N GLU A 152 10.38 -2.42 -8.04
CA GLU A 152 10.25 -3.01 -9.37
C GLU A 152 11.62 -3.13 -10.06
N LEU A 153 12.56 -2.25 -9.69
CA LEU A 153 13.92 -2.21 -10.23
C LEU A 153 14.91 -3.02 -9.39
N CYS A 154 14.49 -3.60 -8.27
CA CYS A 154 15.40 -4.40 -7.45
C CYS A 154 15.73 -5.73 -8.12
N SER A 155 17.01 -6.09 -8.14
CA SER A 155 17.48 -7.34 -8.72
C SER A 155 17.08 -8.56 -7.90
N ILE A 156 16.69 -9.64 -8.59
CA ILE A 156 16.40 -10.94 -8.02
C ILE A 156 17.62 -11.84 -8.22
N VAL A 157 18.47 -11.91 -7.20
CA VAL A 157 19.81 -12.53 -7.22
C VAL A 157 19.85 -13.96 -7.78
N LYS A 158 18.77 -14.74 -7.60
CA LYS A 158 18.69 -16.14 -8.04
C LYS A 158 18.25 -16.31 -9.50
N SER A 159 17.83 -15.23 -10.16
CA SER A 159 17.40 -15.26 -11.56
C SER A 159 18.57 -15.06 -12.52
N ASP A 160 18.26 -15.14 -13.82
CA ASP A 160 19.17 -15.04 -14.95
C ASP A 160 18.47 -14.30 -16.11
N GLU A 161 19.22 -13.72 -17.05
CA GLU A 161 18.62 -13.07 -18.21
C GLU A 161 17.79 -14.03 -19.06
N LYS A 162 18.15 -15.31 -19.05
CA LYS A 162 17.46 -16.38 -19.81
C LYS A 162 16.08 -16.71 -19.26
N ASP A 163 15.75 -16.25 -18.05
CA ASP A 163 14.41 -16.41 -17.47
C ASP A 163 13.37 -15.48 -18.11
N MET A 164 13.83 -14.52 -18.93
CA MET A 164 12.97 -13.59 -19.67
C MET A 164 12.48 -14.21 -20.98
N ASP A 165 11.19 -14.05 -21.24
CA ASP A 165 10.54 -14.44 -22.47
C ASP A 165 10.86 -13.43 -23.58
N ILE A 166 11.70 -13.86 -24.51
CA ILE A 166 12.19 -13.03 -25.62
C ILE A 166 11.02 -12.49 -26.46
N SER A 167 9.93 -13.25 -26.63
CA SER A 167 8.79 -12.77 -27.42
C SER A 167 8.07 -11.60 -26.77
N LEU A 168 7.97 -11.59 -25.43
CA LEU A 168 7.41 -10.47 -24.68
C LEU A 168 8.36 -9.26 -24.69
N VAL A 169 9.66 -9.51 -24.55
CA VAL A 169 10.70 -8.46 -24.62
C VAL A 169 10.66 -7.77 -25.98
N ASP A 170 10.73 -8.54 -27.06
CA ASP A 170 10.71 -8.01 -28.43
C ASP A 170 9.37 -7.32 -28.72
N LYS A 171 8.25 -7.85 -28.22
CA LYS A 171 6.93 -7.18 -28.33
C LYS A 171 6.94 -5.80 -27.66
N TYR A 172 7.49 -5.69 -26.46
CA TYR A 172 7.56 -4.42 -25.73
C TYR A 172 8.40 -3.38 -26.49
N PHE A 173 9.61 -3.74 -26.91
CA PHE A 173 10.48 -2.81 -27.63
C PHE A 173 9.89 -2.37 -28.96
N ASN A 174 9.27 -3.29 -29.71
CA ASN A 174 8.54 -2.94 -30.93
C ASN A 174 7.38 -1.97 -30.65
N ALA A 175 6.64 -2.16 -29.56
CA ALA A 175 5.52 -1.28 -29.19
C ALA A 175 5.97 0.16 -28.87
N ILE A 176 7.19 0.34 -28.36
CA ILE A 176 7.78 1.66 -28.10
C ILE A 176 8.66 2.19 -29.25
N GLY A 177 8.67 1.50 -30.41
CA GLY A 177 9.39 1.94 -31.61
C GLY A 177 10.90 1.66 -31.59
N VAL A 178 11.37 0.74 -30.75
CA VAL A 178 12.78 0.34 -30.64
C VAL A 178 12.99 -1.00 -31.35
N LEU A 179 13.90 -1.02 -32.34
CA LEU A 179 14.27 -2.23 -33.05
C LEU A 179 15.27 -3.06 -32.23
N VAL A 180 14.89 -4.30 -31.92
CA VAL A 180 15.72 -5.24 -31.14
C VAL A 180 16.08 -6.46 -31.99
N ASN A 181 17.32 -6.90 -31.86
CA ASN A 181 17.89 -8.09 -32.49
C ASN A 181 18.78 -8.85 -31.49
N ASN A 182 19.40 -9.94 -31.92
CA ASN A 182 20.23 -10.75 -31.03
C ASN A 182 21.46 -10.04 -30.48
N ASP A 183 22.01 -9.07 -31.20
CA ASP A 183 23.24 -8.37 -30.83
C ASP A 183 22.99 -7.28 -29.80
N ASN A 184 21.83 -6.61 -29.86
CA ASN A 184 21.51 -5.47 -28.99
C ASN A 184 20.54 -5.80 -27.85
N ARG A 185 19.89 -6.98 -27.83
CA ARG A 185 18.80 -7.29 -26.88
C ARG A 185 19.20 -7.17 -25.43
N ILE A 186 20.35 -7.71 -25.05
CA ILE A 186 20.83 -7.68 -23.65
C ILE A 186 21.07 -6.24 -23.20
N ASP A 187 21.75 -5.44 -24.01
CA ASP A 187 21.99 -4.02 -23.75
C ASP A 187 20.66 -3.23 -23.64
N MET A 188 19.69 -3.51 -24.50
CA MET A 188 18.37 -2.89 -24.44
C MET A 188 17.60 -3.29 -23.17
N MET A 189 17.62 -4.58 -22.82
CA MET A 189 17.00 -5.09 -21.59
C MET A 189 17.62 -4.46 -20.34
N GLU A 190 18.94 -4.28 -20.31
CA GLU A 190 19.64 -3.60 -19.21
C GLU A 190 19.27 -2.12 -19.14
N LYS A 191 19.30 -1.39 -20.27
CA LYS A 191 18.88 0.02 -20.34
C LYS A 191 17.43 0.24 -19.90
N ALA A 192 16.55 -0.71 -20.21
CA ALA A 192 15.15 -0.70 -19.78
C ALA A 192 14.96 -1.14 -18.32
N SER A 193 16.03 -1.56 -17.61
CA SER A 193 15.99 -2.13 -16.26
C SER A 193 15.13 -3.39 -16.14
N ILE A 194 15.03 -4.18 -17.21
CA ILE A 194 14.44 -5.53 -17.20
C ILE A 194 15.43 -6.51 -16.52
N ILE A 195 16.72 -6.30 -16.77
CA ILE A 195 17.83 -7.04 -16.16
C ILE A 195 18.89 -6.05 -15.67
N HIS A 196 19.81 -6.54 -14.84
CA HIS A 196 20.97 -5.80 -14.32
C HIS A 196 22.21 -6.69 -14.39
N TYR A 197 23.36 -6.11 -14.75
CA TYR A 197 24.62 -6.84 -14.66
C TYR A 197 25.12 -6.92 -13.20
N ASP A 198 25.25 -8.14 -12.68
CA ASP A 198 25.87 -8.42 -11.38
C ASP A 198 27.39 -8.56 -11.57
N LYS A 199 28.13 -7.52 -11.18
CA LYS A 199 29.60 -7.48 -11.31
C LYS A 199 30.31 -8.55 -10.49
N GLU A 200 29.78 -8.92 -9.33
CA GLU A 200 30.41 -9.92 -8.46
C GLU A 200 30.27 -11.32 -9.04
N ARG A 201 29.13 -11.60 -9.68
CA ARG A 201 28.83 -12.92 -10.27
C ARG A 201 29.19 -13.02 -11.74
N GLY A 202 29.50 -11.90 -12.39
CA GLY A 202 29.82 -11.84 -13.82
C GLY A 202 28.66 -12.26 -14.73
N LYS A 203 27.42 -12.00 -14.32
CA LYS A 203 26.22 -12.42 -15.07
C LYS A 203 25.09 -11.41 -14.97
N PHE A 204 24.14 -11.48 -15.91
CA PHE A 204 22.93 -10.69 -15.84
C PHE A 204 21.88 -11.38 -14.94
N ILE A 205 21.12 -10.57 -14.21
CA ILE A 205 20.05 -11.02 -13.33
C ILE A 205 18.80 -10.19 -13.59
N GLY A 206 17.62 -10.79 -13.45
CA GLY A 206 16.35 -10.11 -13.64
C GLY A 206 16.03 -9.11 -12.53
N SER A 207 15.41 -7.99 -12.90
CA SER A 207 14.72 -7.14 -11.92
C SER A 207 13.39 -7.78 -11.51
N LEU A 208 12.83 -7.38 -10.38
CA LEU A 208 11.50 -7.84 -9.93
C LEU A 208 10.44 -7.55 -10.99
N GLY A 209 10.39 -6.33 -11.52
CA GLY A 209 9.49 -5.94 -12.59
C GLY A 209 9.75 -6.71 -13.88
N GLY A 210 11.02 -6.93 -14.22
CA GLY A 210 11.45 -7.78 -15.33
C GLY A 210 10.80 -9.16 -15.26
N LEU A 211 10.94 -9.85 -14.13
CA LEU A 211 10.36 -11.18 -13.93
C LEU A 211 8.82 -11.17 -13.89
N LEU A 212 8.21 -10.15 -13.29
CA LEU A 212 6.75 -10.05 -13.22
C LEU A 212 6.10 -9.92 -14.61
N ILE A 213 6.71 -9.15 -15.51
CA ILE A 213 6.13 -8.83 -16.82
C ILE A 213 6.64 -9.74 -17.93
N PHE A 214 7.94 -10.03 -17.93
CA PHE A 214 8.61 -10.69 -19.03
C PHE A 214 8.93 -12.15 -18.74
N SER A 215 8.65 -12.70 -17.56
CA SER A 215 8.89 -14.12 -17.29
C SER A 215 7.59 -14.90 -17.09
N LYS A 216 7.32 -15.86 -17.98
CA LYS A 216 6.17 -16.78 -17.89
C LYS A 216 6.29 -17.79 -16.75
N LYS A 217 7.51 -18.06 -16.27
CA LYS A 217 7.81 -19.02 -15.18
C LYS A 217 8.44 -18.32 -13.97
N ASN A 218 7.91 -17.15 -13.63
CA ASN A 218 8.43 -16.36 -12.52
C ASN A 218 8.15 -16.93 -11.12
N ASN A 219 7.25 -17.92 -10.99
CA ASN A 219 6.87 -18.53 -9.71
C ASN A 219 8.03 -19.23 -8.98
N ILE A 220 9.08 -19.62 -9.70
CA ILE A 220 10.32 -20.20 -9.14
C ILE A 220 11.04 -19.17 -8.25
N PHE A 221 10.99 -17.89 -8.63
CA PHE A 221 11.63 -16.79 -7.92
C PHE A 221 10.63 -16.00 -7.06
N LEU A 222 9.41 -15.86 -7.56
CA LEU A 222 8.34 -15.01 -7.05
C LEU A 222 7.12 -15.88 -6.69
N SER A 223 7.25 -16.72 -5.66
CA SER A 223 6.20 -17.65 -5.23
C SER A 223 4.85 -16.97 -4.90
N HIS A 224 4.91 -15.70 -4.49
CA HIS A 224 3.79 -14.84 -4.14
C HIS A 224 3.10 -14.17 -5.35
N ASN A 225 3.71 -14.22 -6.55
CA ASN A 225 3.09 -13.67 -7.76
C ASN A 225 2.02 -14.62 -8.27
N ARG A 226 0.83 -14.55 -7.66
CA ARG A 226 -0.33 -15.35 -8.04
C ARG A 226 -1.64 -14.69 -7.69
N VAL A 227 -2.67 -15.08 -8.44
CA VAL A 227 -4.08 -14.83 -8.10
C VAL A 227 -4.72 -16.16 -7.73
N LYS A 228 -5.29 -16.23 -6.52
CA LYS A 228 -6.03 -17.40 -6.04
C LYS A 228 -7.52 -17.10 -6.04
N ILE A 229 -8.26 -17.87 -6.83
CA ILE A 229 -9.72 -17.77 -6.93
C ILE A 229 -10.35 -18.92 -6.13
N ILE A 230 -11.08 -18.57 -5.07
CA ILE A 230 -11.85 -19.50 -4.25
C ILE A 230 -13.32 -19.45 -4.68
N ASN A 231 -13.79 -20.54 -5.27
CA ASN A 231 -15.15 -20.73 -5.74
C ASN A 231 -15.98 -21.53 -4.72
N ASN A 232 -16.84 -20.84 -3.97
CA ASN A 232 -17.75 -21.46 -3.01
C ASN A 232 -19.19 -21.62 -3.56
N ILE A 233 -19.40 -21.42 -4.87
CA ILE A 233 -20.75 -21.34 -5.45
C ILE A 233 -21.03 -22.50 -6.42
N ASN A 234 -20.13 -22.76 -7.37
CA ASN A 234 -20.39 -23.67 -8.48
C ASN A 234 -19.52 -24.92 -8.34
N LYS A 235 -20.12 -25.98 -7.78
CA LYS A 235 -19.45 -27.26 -7.53
C LYS A 235 -18.99 -27.99 -8.80
N LYS A 236 -19.41 -27.55 -10.00
CA LYS A 236 -18.94 -28.13 -11.28
C LYS A 236 -17.51 -27.72 -11.61
N PHE A 237 -17.02 -26.63 -11.02
CA PHE A 237 -15.67 -26.14 -11.24
C PHE A 237 -14.82 -26.32 -9.98
N ASN A 238 -13.51 -26.34 -10.17
CA ASN A 238 -12.55 -26.46 -9.07
C ASN A 238 -12.81 -25.39 -8.00
N ARG A 239 -12.78 -25.83 -6.74
CA ARG A 239 -12.98 -24.96 -5.59
C ARG A 239 -11.86 -23.92 -5.46
N VAL A 240 -10.61 -24.32 -5.70
CA VAL A 240 -9.44 -23.45 -5.61
C VAL A 240 -8.75 -23.45 -6.96
N ASN A 241 -8.57 -22.26 -7.53
CA ASN A 241 -7.84 -22.07 -8.78
C ASN A 241 -6.66 -21.12 -8.50
N ILE A 242 -5.44 -21.61 -8.67
CA ILE A 242 -4.21 -20.82 -8.50
C ILE A 242 -3.68 -20.48 -9.89
N ILE A 243 -3.46 -19.19 -10.13
CA ILE A 243 -3.02 -18.66 -11.41
C ILE A 243 -1.66 -18.01 -11.21
N GLN A 244 -0.67 -18.47 -11.97
CA GLN A 244 0.72 -18.03 -11.94
C GLN A 244 1.21 -17.75 -13.37
N GLY A 245 2.18 -16.85 -13.51
CA GLY A 245 2.77 -16.49 -14.80
C GLY A 245 3.07 -14.99 -14.86
N ASP A 246 3.28 -14.48 -16.07
CA ASP A 246 3.38 -13.03 -16.27
C ASP A 246 2.06 -12.33 -15.93
N LEU A 247 2.13 -11.03 -15.61
CA LEU A 247 0.97 -10.27 -15.12
C LEU A 247 -0.20 -10.23 -16.13
N LEU A 248 0.07 -10.15 -17.43
CA LEU A 248 -0.99 -10.11 -18.44
C LEU A 248 -1.68 -11.46 -18.56
N TYR A 249 -0.92 -12.55 -18.53
CA TYR A 249 -1.45 -13.91 -18.48
C TYR A 249 -2.31 -14.13 -17.23
N ILE A 250 -1.85 -13.69 -16.05
CA ILE A 250 -2.62 -13.80 -14.80
C ILE A 250 -3.99 -13.12 -14.95
N ILE A 251 -4.02 -11.92 -15.51
CA ILE A 251 -5.27 -11.17 -15.72
C ILE A 251 -6.20 -11.91 -16.69
N ASP A 252 -5.66 -12.35 -17.83
CA ASP A 252 -6.46 -13.02 -18.86
C ASP A 252 -7.03 -14.34 -18.36
N LYS A 253 -6.18 -15.16 -17.72
CA LYS A 253 -6.62 -16.45 -17.19
C LYS A 253 -7.63 -16.29 -16.04
N SER A 254 -7.49 -15.23 -15.23
CA SER A 254 -8.48 -14.89 -14.19
C SER A 254 -9.84 -14.59 -14.81
N LYS A 255 -9.88 -13.82 -15.90
CA LYS A 255 -11.11 -13.52 -16.62
C LYS A 255 -11.77 -14.80 -17.15
N ASP A 256 -11.00 -15.69 -17.79
CA ASP A 256 -11.53 -16.94 -18.34
C ASP A 256 -12.19 -17.81 -17.25
N ILE A 257 -11.54 -17.92 -16.09
CA ILE A 257 -12.07 -18.66 -14.94
C ILE A 257 -13.36 -18.00 -14.41
N LEU A 258 -13.39 -16.68 -14.29
CA LEU A 258 -14.57 -15.95 -13.84
C LEU A 258 -15.77 -16.08 -14.80
N VAL A 259 -15.54 -16.06 -16.11
CA VAL A 259 -16.58 -16.25 -17.14
C VAL A 259 -17.24 -17.62 -17.02
N ASN A 260 -16.47 -18.65 -16.67
CA ASN A 260 -16.98 -20.00 -16.50
C ASN A 260 -17.75 -20.17 -15.18
N ILE A 261 -17.27 -19.58 -14.09
CA ILE A 261 -17.84 -19.75 -12.75
C ILE A 261 -19.10 -18.89 -12.55
N LEU A 262 -19.10 -17.65 -13.03
CA LEU A 262 -20.14 -16.66 -12.73
C LEU A 262 -21.32 -16.73 -13.71
N PRO A 263 -22.55 -16.38 -13.27
CA PRO A 263 -23.70 -16.28 -14.17
C PRO A 263 -23.47 -15.24 -15.28
N ARG A 264 -23.98 -15.50 -16.48
CA ARG A 264 -23.91 -14.55 -17.62
C ARG A 264 -24.49 -13.17 -17.34
N SER A 265 -25.45 -13.05 -16.42
CA SER A 265 -26.07 -11.79 -16.03
C SER A 265 -25.22 -10.96 -15.06
N TYR A 266 -24.16 -11.56 -14.50
CA TYR A 266 -23.26 -10.92 -13.55
C TYR A 266 -22.27 -9.99 -14.28
N PRO A 267 -22.04 -8.74 -13.82
CA PRO A 267 -21.12 -7.80 -14.46
C PRO A 267 -19.63 -8.19 -14.30
N ILE A 268 -19.16 -9.16 -15.08
CA ILE A 268 -17.80 -9.71 -15.00
C ILE A 268 -16.74 -8.64 -15.28
N ASP A 269 -16.98 -7.72 -16.22
CA ASP A 269 -16.02 -6.66 -16.55
C ASP A 269 -15.66 -5.78 -15.35
N ALA A 270 -16.58 -5.58 -14.41
CA ALA A 270 -16.30 -4.83 -13.19
C ALA A 270 -15.44 -5.62 -12.19
N VAL A 271 -15.58 -6.96 -12.16
CA VAL A 271 -14.69 -7.84 -11.37
C VAL A 271 -13.31 -7.89 -12.00
N CYS A 272 -13.22 -8.02 -13.33
CA CYS A 272 -11.95 -7.96 -14.06
C CYS A 272 -11.24 -6.62 -13.85
N GLU A 273 -11.96 -5.50 -13.84
CA GLU A 273 -11.42 -4.19 -13.49
C GLU A 273 -10.81 -4.18 -12.07
N ALA A 274 -11.43 -4.86 -11.10
CA ALA A 274 -10.87 -4.97 -9.75
C ALA A 274 -9.61 -5.84 -9.72
N ILE A 275 -9.55 -6.92 -10.50
CA ILE A 275 -8.35 -7.75 -10.64
C ILE A 275 -7.22 -6.98 -11.32
N ASN A 276 -7.52 -6.23 -12.40
CA ASN A 276 -6.54 -5.38 -13.07
C ASN A 276 -5.90 -4.39 -12.08
N ASN A 277 -6.72 -3.76 -11.25
CA ASN A 277 -6.23 -2.84 -10.22
C ASN A 277 -5.47 -3.56 -9.10
N ALA A 278 -5.93 -4.75 -8.68
CA ALA A 278 -5.23 -5.55 -7.67
C ALA A 278 -3.83 -5.96 -8.16
N VAL A 279 -3.68 -6.36 -9.42
CA VAL A 279 -2.38 -6.68 -10.03
C VAL A 279 -1.52 -5.42 -10.14
N LEU A 280 -2.05 -4.35 -10.72
CA LEU A 280 -1.29 -3.14 -11.00
C LEU A 280 -0.80 -2.42 -9.75
N TYR A 281 -1.65 -2.33 -8.71
CA TYR A 281 -1.35 -1.59 -7.49
C TYR A 281 -0.92 -2.48 -6.32
N ARG A 282 -0.67 -3.77 -6.56
CA ARG A 282 -0.19 -4.71 -5.54
C ARG A 282 1.07 -4.17 -4.86
N ASP A 283 1.16 -4.35 -3.56
CA ASP A 283 2.44 -4.22 -2.85
C ASP A 283 3.34 -5.42 -3.17
N TYR A 284 4.27 -5.27 -4.12
CA TYR A 284 5.20 -6.33 -4.45
C TYR A 284 6.31 -6.55 -3.41
N SER A 285 6.39 -5.72 -2.36
CA SER A 285 7.24 -5.97 -1.19
C SER A 285 6.64 -7.01 -0.23
N ILE A 286 5.36 -7.34 -0.37
CA ILE A 286 4.69 -8.34 0.48
C ILE A 286 4.84 -9.72 -0.18
N PHE A 287 5.87 -10.45 0.25
CA PHE A 287 6.25 -11.76 -0.30
C PHE A 287 5.51 -12.95 0.32
N TYR A 288 4.67 -12.73 1.34
CA TYR A 288 3.98 -13.78 2.10
C TYR A 288 2.47 -13.83 1.86
N GLU A 289 1.92 -12.93 1.04
CA GLU A 289 0.50 -12.91 0.66
C GLU A 289 0.32 -12.92 -0.86
N GLU A 290 -0.88 -13.25 -1.32
CA GLU A 290 -1.28 -13.26 -2.72
C GLU A 290 -2.55 -12.45 -2.93
N ILE A 291 -2.90 -12.20 -4.20
CA ILE A 291 -4.20 -11.64 -4.51
C ILE A 291 -5.24 -12.75 -4.38
N GLU A 292 -6.24 -12.55 -3.52
CA GLU A 292 -7.32 -13.51 -3.32
C GLU A 292 -8.64 -13.00 -3.90
N VAL A 293 -9.32 -13.86 -4.66
CA VAL A 293 -10.67 -13.63 -5.19
C VAL A 293 -11.61 -14.64 -4.55
N LEU A 294 -12.44 -14.19 -3.62
CA LEU A 294 -13.44 -15.01 -2.93
C LEU A 294 -14.78 -14.85 -3.63
N ILE A 295 -15.34 -15.96 -4.13
CA ILE A 295 -16.64 -15.98 -4.79
C ILE A 295 -17.62 -16.72 -3.88
N ASP A 296 -18.47 -15.95 -3.19
CA ASP A 296 -19.51 -16.45 -2.30
C ASP A 296 -20.91 -16.10 -2.80
N TYR A 297 -21.91 -16.76 -2.21
CA TYR A 297 -23.31 -16.51 -2.55
C TYR A 297 -23.78 -15.09 -2.20
N LYS A 298 -23.26 -14.52 -1.10
CA LYS A 298 -23.65 -13.21 -0.56
C LYS A 298 -22.77 -12.05 -1.05
N SER A 299 -21.53 -12.33 -1.46
CA SER A 299 -20.57 -11.33 -1.93
C SER A 299 -19.49 -11.95 -2.79
N ILE A 300 -18.89 -11.15 -3.67
CA ILE A 300 -17.61 -11.48 -4.31
C ILE A 300 -16.59 -10.47 -3.81
N SER A 301 -15.45 -10.91 -3.31
CA SER A 301 -14.41 -10.00 -2.83
C SER A 301 -13.05 -10.26 -3.46
N ILE A 302 -12.36 -9.19 -3.81
CA ILE A 302 -10.98 -9.19 -4.29
C ILE A 302 -10.15 -8.53 -3.19
N ILE A 303 -9.14 -9.24 -2.70
CA ILE A 303 -8.23 -8.78 -1.64
C ILE A 303 -6.84 -8.67 -2.28
N SER A 304 -6.28 -7.46 -2.24
CA SER A 304 -4.94 -7.18 -2.75
C SER A 304 -4.01 -6.83 -1.58
N PRO A 305 -2.81 -7.45 -1.50
CA PRO A 305 -1.78 -7.03 -0.55
C PRO A 305 -1.40 -5.57 -0.78
N GLY A 306 -1.27 -4.81 0.31
CA GLY A 306 -1.00 -3.38 0.30
C GLY A 306 -2.25 -2.52 0.46
N CYS A 307 -2.07 -1.36 1.11
CA CYS A 307 -3.10 -0.33 1.20
C CYS A 307 -3.09 0.57 -0.03
N LEU A 308 -4.25 1.15 -0.36
CA LEU A 308 -4.33 2.20 -1.37
C LEU A 308 -3.69 3.49 -0.84
N LEU A 309 -2.69 3.99 -1.57
CA LEU A 309 -2.06 5.29 -1.31
C LEU A 309 -2.97 6.43 -1.74
N LYS A 310 -3.20 7.41 -0.85
CA LYS A 310 -3.92 8.64 -1.17
C LYS A 310 -2.90 9.76 -1.35
N GLY A 311 -2.97 10.48 -2.47
CA GLY A 311 -2.34 11.80 -2.55
C GLY A 311 -3.02 12.80 -1.60
N ASN A 312 -2.31 13.86 -1.23
CA ASN A 312 -2.76 14.88 -0.27
C ASN A 312 -4.11 15.56 -0.62
N ASN A 313 -4.61 15.43 -1.87
CA ASN A 313 -5.92 15.92 -2.27
C ASN A 313 -7.04 14.91 -2.00
N MET A 314 -7.69 15.10 -0.86
CA MET A 314 -8.66 14.20 -0.22
C MET A 314 -10.01 14.04 -0.94
N SER A 315 -10.20 14.64 -2.12
CA SER A 315 -11.48 14.67 -2.87
C SER A 315 -11.50 13.82 -4.16
N SER A 316 -10.34 13.34 -4.62
CA SER A 316 -10.24 12.51 -5.84
C SER A 316 -9.54 11.19 -5.54
N PHE A 317 -10.08 10.07 -6.02
CA PHE A 317 -9.41 8.76 -6.02
C PHE A 317 -8.25 8.71 -7.04
N ASN A 318 -7.41 9.75 -7.06
CA ASN A 318 -6.15 9.73 -7.79
C ASN A 318 -5.13 9.03 -6.89
N ALA A 319 -5.10 7.70 -7.00
CA ALA A 319 -4.10 6.89 -6.33
C ALA A 319 -2.72 7.20 -6.92
N LEU A 320 -1.72 7.41 -6.06
CA LEU A 320 -0.33 7.43 -6.49
C LEU A 320 -0.01 6.08 -7.13
N LYS A 321 0.65 6.10 -8.29
CA LYS A 321 1.05 4.88 -9.00
C LYS A 321 2.31 4.33 -8.36
N ARG A 322 2.12 3.42 -7.39
CA ARG A 322 3.19 2.70 -6.67
C ARG A 322 4.14 1.93 -7.59
N ASN A 323 3.60 1.40 -8.69
CA ASN A 323 4.32 0.53 -9.62
C ASN A 323 4.40 1.20 -11.02
N MET A 324 5.09 2.34 -11.12
CA MET A 324 5.10 3.13 -12.36
C MET A 324 5.86 2.43 -13.48
N TRP A 325 6.94 1.72 -13.16
CA TRP A 325 7.72 1.02 -14.17
C TRP A 325 6.88 -0.11 -14.78
N ILE A 326 6.22 -0.93 -13.95
CA ILE A 326 5.30 -1.99 -14.38
C ILE A 326 4.15 -1.39 -15.18
N TYR A 327 3.56 -0.28 -14.70
CA TYR A 327 2.44 0.37 -15.40
C TYR A 327 2.78 0.73 -16.84
N GLU A 328 3.95 1.34 -17.07
CA GLU A 328 4.39 1.74 -18.41
C GLU A 328 4.55 0.53 -19.33
N LYS A 329 5.22 -0.54 -18.87
CA LYS A 329 5.43 -1.76 -19.67
C LYS A 329 4.11 -2.46 -19.97
N LEU A 330 3.20 -2.53 -19.00
CA LEU A 330 1.89 -3.14 -19.19
C LEU A 330 1.03 -2.38 -20.20
N ILE A 331 1.07 -1.04 -20.23
CA ILE A 331 0.35 -0.29 -21.28
C ILE A 331 0.91 -0.63 -22.66
N SER A 332 2.24 -0.63 -22.80
CA SER A 332 2.91 -0.90 -24.06
C SER A 332 2.64 -2.32 -24.58
N LEU A 333 2.48 -3.30 -23.68
CA LEU A 333 2.21 -4.70 -24.04
C LEU A 333 0.72 -5.05 -24.18
N ASP A 334 -0.20 -4.20 -23.69
CA ASP A 334 -1.61 -4.52 -23.58
C ASP A 334 -2.45 -4.09 -24.79
N ASP A 335 -2.61 -5.02 -25.74
CA ASP A 335 -3.45 -4.82 -26.93
C ASP A 335 -4.95 -4.62 -26.59
N LYS A 336 -5.38 -4.98 -25.38
CA LYS A 336 -6.78 -4.91 -24.94
C LYS A 336 -7.16 -3.56 -24.32
N ASN A 337 -6.23 -2.60 -24.26
CA ASN A 337 -6.48 -1.25 -23.75
C ASN A 337 -7.12 -1.22 -22.35
N ARG A 338 -6.75 -2.17 -21.48
CA ARG A 338 -7.26 -2.30 -20.10
C ARG A 338 -6.75 -1.17 -19.21
N PHE A 339 -5.51 -0.72 -19.44
CA PHE A 339 -4.82 0.25 -18.59
C PHE A 339 -4.86 1.70 -19.09
N THR A 340 -5.36 1.94 -20.31
CA THR A 340 -5.42 3.27 -20.93
C THR A 340 -6.50 4.18 -20.31
N LYS A 341 -7.55 3.59 -19.74
CA LYS A 341 -8.66 4.32 -19.09
C LYS A 341 -8.41 4.57 -17.60
N SER A 342 -7.20 5.05 -17.27
CA SER A 342 -6.76 5.31 -15.89
C SER A 342 -7.67 6.31 -15.14
N GLY A 343 -7.77 6.19 -13.82
CA GLY A 343 -8.55 7.10 -12.95
C GLY A 343 -10.07 6.88 -12.92
N ASN A 344 -10.63 6.06 -13.82
CA ASN A 344 -12.07 5.81 -13.90
C ASN A 344 -12.52 4.41 -13.41
N GLY A 345 -11.59 3.55 -12.98
CA GLY A 345 -11.86 2.16 -12.61
C GLY A 345 -12.93 2.01 -11.54
N PHE A 346 -12.79 2.70 -10.40
CA PHE A 346 -13.80 2.66 -9.33
C PHE A 346 -15.18 3.15 -9.78
N ARG A 347 -15.22 4.17 -10.66
CA ARG A 347 -16.47 4.68 -11.24
C ARG A 347 -17.11 3.65 -12.16
N ARG A 348 -16.34 2.96 -13.00
CA ARG A 348 -16.82 1.86 -13.86
C ARG A 348 -17.41 0.72 -13.03
N MET A 349 -16.71 0.28 -11.99
CA MET A 349 -17.19 -0.75 -11.08
C MET A 349 -18.53 -0.36 -10.44
N LYS A 350 -18.64 0.84 -9.88
CA LYS A 350 -19.90 1.34 -9.29
C LYS A 350 -21.02 1.43 -10.32
N LYS A 351 -20.72 1.93 -11.53
CA LYS A 351 -21.71 2.08 -12.62
C LYS A 351 -22.27 0.72 -13.06
N ALA A 352 -21.43 -0.31 -13.17
CA ALA A 352 -21.84 -1.65 -13.59
C ALA A 352 -22.86 -2.32 -12.63
N PHE A 353 -22.83 -1.94 -11.35
CA PHE A 353 -23.73 -2.48 -10.31
C PHE A 353 -24.85 -1.52 -9.90
N ARG A 354 -25.03 -0.38 -10.61
CA ARG A 354 -26.14 0.55 -10.34
C ARG A 354 -27.49 -0.18 -10.45
N GLY A 355 -28.31 -0.12 -9.40
CA GLY A 355 -29.59 -0.84 -9.32
C GLY A 355 -29.48 -2.35 -9.00
N LYS A 356 -28.27 -2.90 -8.91
CA LYS A 356 -28.00 -4.32 -8.60
C LYS A 356 -27.34 -4.52 -7.22
N GLY A 357 -26.82 -3.45 -6.63
CA GLY A 357 -26.27 -3.41 -5.27
C GLY A 357 -25.11 -2.44 -5.15
N LYS A 358 -24.63 -2.22 -3.92
CA LYS A 358 -23.50 -1.33 -3.65
C LYS A 358 -22.18 -2.09 -3.77
N VAL A 359 -21.22 -1.52 -4.51
CA VAL A 359 -19.81 -1.95 -4.49
C VAL A 359 -19.12 -1.22 -3.34
N ILE A 360 -18.43 -1.97 -2.47
CA ILE A 360 -17.74 -1.45 -1.29
C ILE A 360 -16.24 -1.55 -1.52
N PHE A 361 -15.52 -0.48 -1.15
CA PHE A 361 -14.07 -0.39 -1.21
C PHE A 361 -13.57 -0.22 0.22
N ILE A 362 -12.68 -1.08 0.68
CA ILE A 362 -12.15 -1.09 2.04
C ILE A 362 -10.63 -0.98 1.93
N ASN A 363 -10.08 0.09 2.50
CA ASN A 363 -8.64 0.23 2.68
C ASN A 363 -8.29 -0.17 4.12
N SER A 364 -7.85 -1.41 4.32
CA SER A 364 -7.63 -1.99 5.64
C SER A 364 -6.18 -1.77 6.08
N PHE A 365 -5.93 -0.70 6.84
CA PHE A 365 -4.60 -0.42 7.37
C PHE A 365 -4.13 -1.46 8.40
N LYS A 366 -5.08 -2.07 9.14
CA LYS A 366 -4.79 -3.10 10.14
C LYS A 366 -4.31 -4.41 9.50
N GLU A 367 -4.98 -4.82 8.42
CA GLU A 367 -4.65 -6.05 7.68
C GLU A 367 -3.67 -5.79 6.53
N ASN A 368 -3.20 -4.54 6.39
CA ASN A 368 -2.33 -4.08 5.31
C ASN A 368 -2.78 -4.49 3.90
N CYS A 369 -4.09 -4.39 3.62
CA CYS A 369 -4.67 -4.83 2.34
C CYS A 369 -5.74 -3.86 1.83
N PHE A 370 -6.00 -3.94 0.52
CA PHE A 370 -7.10 -3.26 -0.13
C PHE A 370 -8.12 -4.27 -0.63
N LYS A 371 -9.37 -4.11 -0.21
CA LYS A 371 -10.47 -5.04 -0.53
C LYS A 371 -11.57 -4.36 -1.34
N VAL A 372 -11.94 -4.98 -2.44
CA VAL A 372 -13.12 -4.62 -3.23
C VAL A 372 -14.18 -5.67 -3.02
N MET A 373 -15.38 -5.28 -2.59
CA MET A 373 -16.52 -6.18 -2.39
C MET A 373 -17.67 -5.83 -3.32
N PHE A 374 -18.07 -6.81 -4.13
CA PHE A 374 -19.21 -6.75 -5.04
C PHE A 374 -20.43 -7.46 -4.43
N PRO A 375 -21.66 -7.05 -4.82
CA PRO A 375 -22.87 -7.77 -4.46
C PRO A 375 -22.84 -9.24 -4.85
N GLY A 376 -23.30 -10.14 -3.98
CA GLY A 376 -23.34 -11.57 -4.27
C GLY A 376 -24.22 -11.96 -5.45
N ILE A 377 -23.95 -13.16 -5.96
CA ILE A 377 -24.72 -13.78 -7.04
C ILE A 377 -26.18 -14.03 -6.69
N ASN A 378 -26.56 -14.09 -5.40
CA ASN A 378 -27.95 -14.27 -4.96
C ASN A 378 -28.93 -13.24 -5.56
N LYS A 379 -28.45 -12.03 -5.88
CA LYS A 379 -29.24 -10.97 -6.53
C LYS A 379 -29.43 -11.17 -8.04
N PHE A 380 -28.70 -12.12 -8.62
CA PHE A 380 -28.64 -12.39 -10.07
C PHE A 380 -29.25 -13.73 -10.46
N TYR A 381 -29.53 -14.60 -9.49
CA TYR A 381 -30.25 -15.87 -9.68
C TYR A 381 -31.79 -15.72 -9.67
N LYS A 382 -32.34 -14.59 -9.20
CA LYS A 382 -33.79 -14.34 -9.20
C LYS A 382 -34.20 -13.37 -10.31
N LYS A 383 -34.47 -13.91 -11.50
CA LYS A 383 -35.31 -13.25 -12.52
C LYS A 383 -36.01 -14.21 -13.51
N ASN A 384 -36.00 -15.51 -13.24
CA ASN A 384 -36.78 -16.51 -13.99
C ASN A 384 -37.68 -17.29 -13.03
N ARG A 385 -38.69 -16.62 -12.47
CA ARG A 385 -39.90 -17.26 -11.97
C ARG A 385 -41.08 -16.52 -12.51
#